data_AF-A0A9D5TLL9-F1
#
_entry.id   AF-A0A9D5TLL9-F1
#
_cell.length_a   1.000
_cell.length_b   1.000
_cell.length_c   1.000
_cell.angle_alpha   90.00
_cell.angle_beta   90.00
_cell.angle_gamma   90.00
#
_symmetry.space_group_name_H-M   'P 1'
#
loop_
_entity.id
_entity.type
_entity.pdbx_description
1 polymer ?
#
loop_
_entity_poly.entity_id
_entity_poly.type
_entity_poly.pdbx_seq_one_letter_code
_entity_poly.pdbx_strand_id
1 'polypeptide(L)'
;MRKTGLFLLIAVLLLGITGCAGEMQSENSGEIVKLSFKETSGYDYLKTLDGQTVTINGYMATSSPVDGSFMFLMNLPYQNCPFCVPNTSQLSNTIEVYPKASEAFDYTAQAIKVTGTLVVAPSEDEPFTDSYGYEFNYKITDADYTIIQSQELSEEMQLWQEIANSDIVSDIYKMYDYVNFLCTWNTYYVNTYTNENGEEVPGYYLYASDAEHYIYTDGAQWNYGYQEGYFEGLIERIEAVDGEAFSDLVANIEKANALAQKALAELENGNYTSEYQYVEMFDTEDYVYTLTNGEALSEEFKAVYQEFSDWLSSWEL
;
A
#
# COMPACT_ATOMS: atom_id res chain seq x y z
N MET A 1 -81.48 -52.84 45.73
CA MET A 1 -80.47 -52.84 44.66
C MET A 1 -79.09 -52.56 45.27
N ARG A 2 -78.12 -53.45 44.97
CA ARG A 2 -76.63 -53.44 45.07
C ARG A 2 -75.95 -52.43 46.03
N LYS A 3 -75.31 -52.85 47.13
CA LYS A 3 -74.05 -53.64 47.34
C LYS A 3 -72.75 -52.86 47.10
N THR A 4 -72.02 -52.77 48.22
CA THR A 4 -70.59 -52.58 48.51
C THR A 4 -69.56 -53.21 47.57
N GLY A 5 -68.33 -52.65 47.61
CA GLY A 5 -67.06 -53.28 47.20
C GLY A 5 -66.13 -52.28 46.49
N LEU A 6 -65.11 -51.66 47.11
CA LEU A 6 -63.86 -52.21 47.68
C LEU A 6 -62.77 -52.47 46.62
N PHE A 7 -61.60 -51.82 46.83
CA PHE A 7 -60.24 -52.14 46.32
C PHE A 7 -60.01 -51.93 44.80
N LEU A 8 -58.83 -51.62 44.26
CA LEU A 8 -57.43 -51.69 44.72
C LEU A 8 -56.56 -50.85 43.73
N LEU A 9 -55.56 -50.14 44.25
CA LEU A 9 -54.15 -50.05 43.81
C LEU A 9 -53.71 -49.67 42.37
N ILE A 10 -52.70 -48.77 42.39
CA ILE A 10 -51.39 -48.81 41.70
C ILE A 10 -51.25 -48.24 40.27
N ALA A 11 -50.61 -47.07 40.26
CA ALA A 11 -49.39 -46.69 39.53
C ALA A 11 -49.18 -47.16 38.09
N VAL A 12 -49.10 -46.20 37.17
CA VAL A 12 -48.15 -46.14 36.03
C VAL A 12 -47.97 -44.64 35.74
N LEU A 13 -46.87 -44.04 36.19
CA LEU A 13 -45.65 -43.78 35.43
C LEU A 13 -45.78 -42.55 34.51
N LEU A 14 -45.14 -41.47 34.98
CA LEU A 14 -44.59 -40.40 34.16
C LEU A 14 -43.89 -41.00 32.93
N LEU A 15 -44.29 -40.58 31.73
CA LEU A 15 -43.45 -40.36 30.54
C LEU A 15 -44.37 -40.01 29.35
N GLY A 16 -44.16 -38.82 28.79
CA GLY A 16 -44.87 -38.33 27.61
C GLY A 16 -44.31 -36.98 27.20
N ILE A 17 -43.05 -36.98 26.77
CA ILE A 17 -42.37 -35.86 26.11
C ILE A 17 -43.01 -35.70 24.72
N THR A 18 -43.63 -34.55 24.47
CA THR A 18 -43.82 -33.96 23.14
C THR A 18 -43.46 -32.48 23.32
N GLY A 19 -42.29 -31.99 22.91
CA GLY A 19 -41.65 -32.25 21.63
C GLY A 19 -42.19 -31.34 20.53
N CYS A 20 -42.52 -30.08 20.84
CA CYS A 20 -42.68 -29.04 19.83
C CYS A 20 -41.31 -28.39 19.61
N ALA A 21 -40.58 -28.93 18.62
CA ALA A 21 -39.54 -28.20 17.94
C ALA A 21 -40.18 -26.97 17.28
N GLY A 22 -40.18 -25.86 17.99
CA GLY A 22 -40.26 -24.56 17.35
C GLY A 22 -38.88 -24.34 16.73
N GLU A 23 -38.81 -24.38 15.41
CA GLU A 23 -37.70 -23.80 14.66
C GLU A 23 -37.56 -22.35 15.13
N MET A 24 -36.57 -22.14 15.98
CA MET A 24 -36.09 -20.83 16.35
C MET A 24 -35.28 -20.36 15.14
N GLN A 25 -35.99 -19.85 14.13
CA GLN A 25 -35.38 -19.01 13.12
C GLN A 25 -34.79 -17.82 13.86
N SER A 26 -33.48 -17.85 14.03
CA SER A 26 -32.70 -16.67 14.32
C SER A 26 -32.87 -15.75 13.14
N GLU A 27 -33.81 -14.81 13.23
CA GLU A 27 -33.72 -13.56 12.50
C GLU A 27 -32.45 -12.86 12.98
N ASN A 28 -31.32 -13.24 12.39
CA ASN A 28 -30.12 -12.40 12.41
C ASN A 28 -30.50 -11.19 11.54
N SER A 29 -31.00 -10.12 12.18
CA SER A 29 -30.99 -8.82 11.54
C SER A 29 -29.54 -8.56 11.11
N GLY A 30 -29.31 -8.51 9.80
CA GLY A 30 -27.98 -8.37 9.19
C GLY A 30 -27.32 -7.04 9.52
N GLU A 31 -26.90 -6.90 10.77
CA GLU A 31 -26.05 -5.80 11.23
C GLU A 31 -24.66 -6.05 10.68
N ILE A 32 -24.26 -5.25 9.70
CA ILE A 32 -22.91 -5.30 9.12
C ILE A 32 -21.95 -4.74 10.17
N VAL A 33 -20.96 -5.53 10.56
CA VAL A 33 -19.98 -5.13 11.58
C VAL A 33 -18.93 -4.21 10.93
N LYS A 34 -18.78 -2.99 11.46
CA LYS A 34 -17.77 -2.05 10.99
C LYS A 34 -16.43 -2.32 11.69
N LEU A 35 -15.39 -2.60 10.92
CA LEU A 35 -14.01 -2.72 11.38
C LEU A 35 -13.24 -1.40 11.15
N SER A 36 -12.11 -1.26 11.86
CA SER A 36 -11.18 -0.15 11.73
C SER A 36 -9.75 -0.64 12.00
N PHE A 37 -8.77 -0.11 11.28
CA PHE A 37 -7.34 -0.39 11.54
C PHE A 37 -6.85 0.20 12.87
N LYS A 38 -7.48 1.29 13.34
CA LYS A 38 -7.14 1.93 14.62
C LYS A 38 -7.61 1.14 15.84
N GLU A 39 -8.58 0.25 15.67
CA GLU A 39 -9.01 -0.64 16.74
C GLU A 39 -8.04 -1.81 16.82
N THR A 40 -7.24 -1.90 17.89
CA THR A 40 -6.39 -3.06 18.24
C THR A 40 -7.25 -4.28 18.61
N SER A 41 -8.04 -4.71 17.66
CA SER A 41 -8.86 -5.89 17.69
C SER A 41 -7.95 -7.09 17.44
N GLY A 42 -7.55 -7.73 18.53
CA GLY A 42 -6.70 -8.93 18.48
C GLY A 42 -7.45 -10.14 17.92
N TYR A 43 -6.70 -11.19 17.62
CA TYR A 43 -7.20 -12.45 17.05
C TYR A 43 -8.47 -12.98 17.71
N ASP A 44 -8.54 -12.98 19.04
CA ASP A 44 -9.70 -13.48 19.80
C ASP A 44 -10.99 -12.72 19.45
N TYR A 45 -10.91 -11.40 19.25
CA TYR A 45 -12.06 -10.60 18.84
C TYR A 45 -12.47 -10.92 17.41
N LEU A 46 -11.50 -10.95 16.48
CA LEU A 46 -11.77 -11.26 15.07
C LEU A 46 -12.40 -12.63 14.91
N LYS A 47 -11.95 -13.61 15.69
CA LYS A 47 -12.53 -14.95 15.71
C LYS A 47 -14.00 -14.98 16.12
N THR A 48 -14.48 -14.02 16.93
CA THR A 48 -15.92 -13.89 17.22
C THR A 48 -16.74 -13.41 16.02
N LEU A 49 -16.06 -12.80 15.04
CA LEU A 49 -16.63 -12.24 13.82
C LEU A 49 -16.44 -13.17 12.60
N ASP A 50 -15.81 -14.34 12.77
CA ASP A 50 -15.58 -15.29 11.68
C ASP A 50 -16.91 -15.70 11.00
N GLY A 51 -16.94 -15.61 9.68
CA GLY A 51 -18.11 -15.84 8.84
C GLY A 51 -19.15 -14.72 8.83
N GLN A 52 -18.94 -13.61 9.54
CA GLN A 52 -19.85 -12.46 9.54
C GLN A 52 -19.55 -11.50 8.38
N THR A 53 -20.59 -10.79 7.93
CA THR A 53 -20.42 -9.69 6.98
C THR A 53 -19.85 -8.46 7.69
N VAL A 54 -18.73 -7.97 7.18
CA VAL A 54 -18.01 -6.81 7.73
C VAL A 54 -17.88 -5.70 6.70
N THR A 55 -17.67 -4.48 7.18
CA THR A 55 -17.23 -3.35 6.36
C THR A 55 -15.99 -2.69 6.94
N ILE A 56 -15.08 -2.26 6.08
CA ILE A 56 -13.84 -1.58 6.46
C ILE A 56 -13.49 -0.52 5.41
N ASN A 57 -13.00 0.63 5.87
CA ASN A 57 -12.50 1.69 4.99
C ASN A 57 -10.98 1.57 4.89
N GLY A 58 -10.42 1.82 3.71
CA GLY A 58 -8.97 1.81 3.49
C GLY A 58 -8.60 2.21 2.07
N TYR A 59 -7.34 1.96 1.72
CA TYR A 59 -6.75 2.22 0.40
C TYR A 59 -6.24 0.93 -0.21
N MET A 60 -6.28 0.81 -1.54
CA MET A 60 -5.62 -0.30 -2.21
C MET A 60 -4.10 -0.07 -2.24
N ALA A 61 -3.31 -1.05 -1.79
CA ALA A 61 -1.87 -1.00 -1.98
C ALA A 61 -1.55 -1.03 -3.47
N THR A 62 -0.54 -0.26 -3.89
CA THR A 62 0.00 -0.25 -5.26
C THR A 62 0.61 -1.61 -5.65
N SER A 63 0.99 -2.43 -4.66
CA SER A 63 1.50 -3.78 -4.84
C SER A 63 0.42 -4.84 -5.03
N SER A 64 -0.87 -4.46 -5.06
CA SER A 64 -1.96 -5.39 -5.31
C SER A 64 -1.82 -6.01 -6.72
N PRO A 65 -2.17 -7.30 -6.91
CA PRO A 65 -2.11 -7.95 -8.21
C PRO A 65 -2.82 -7.15 -9.31
N VAL A 66 -2.11 -6.93 -10.43
CA VAL A 66 -2.64 -6.22 -11.60
C VAL A 66 -3.83 -6.97 -12.24
N ASP A 67 -3.93 -8.27 -12.03
CA ASP A 67 -5.06 -9.09 -12.51
C ASP A 67 -6.32 -8.97 -11.65
N GLY A 68 -6.27 -8.21 -10.54
CA GLY A 68 -7.40 -7.97 -9.64
C GLY A 68 -7.86 -9.21 -8.88
N SER A 69 -7.05 -10.28 -8.83
CA SER A 69 -7.39 -11.55 -8.15
C SER A 69 -7.62 -11.41 -6.65
N PHE A 70 -6.99 -10.41 -6.05
CA PHE A 70 -7.24 -9.90 -4.69
C PHE A 70 -6.62 -8.50 -4.57
N MET A 71 -6.82 -7.84 -3.44
CA MET A 71 -6.11 -6.59 -3.11
C MET A 71 -5.60 -6.62 -1.68
N PHE A 72 -4.51 -5.89 -1.43
CA PHE A 72 -4.13 -5.51 -0.08
C PHE A 72 -4.83 -4.20 0.27
N LEU A 73 -5.69 -4.23 1.28
CA LEU A 73 -6.32 -3.03 1.82
C LEU A 73 -5.49 -2.50 2.99
N MET A 74 -5.14 -1.23 2.92
CA MET A 74 -4.25 -0.52 3.83
C MET A 74 -4.96 0.64 4.54
N ASN A 75 -4.48 1.04 5.72
CA ASN A 75 -4.89 2.28 6.39
C ASN A 75 -4.25 3.54 5.80
N LEU A 76 -3.08 3.40 5.17
CA LEU A 76 -2.33 4.49 4.55
C LEU A 76 -2.45 4.49 3.02
N PRO A 77 -2.58 5.67 2.40
CA PRO A 77 -2.60 5.76 0.96
C PRO A 77 -1.21 5.55 0.35
N TYR A 78 -1.16 5.04 -0.88
CA TYR A 78 0.07 4.80 -1.64
C TYR A 78 1.16 3.99 -0.92
N GLN A 79 0.77 3.20 0.09
CA GLN A 79 1.70 2.31 0.76
C GLN A 79 2.11 1.17 -0.18
N ASN A 80 3.37 1.20 -0.62
CA ASN A 80 3.95 0.21 -1.53
C ASN A 80 4.26 -1.14 -0.88
N CYS A 81 4.38 -1.16 0.45
CA CYS A 81 4.88 -2.31 1.19
C CYS A 81 3.85 -2.73 2.23
N PRO A 82 2.98 -3.72 1.91
CA PRO A 82 2.09 -4.32 2.90
C PRO A 82 2.84 -5.03 4.04
N PHE A 83 4.16 -5.21 3.89
CA PHE A 83 4.99 -6.16 4.65
C PHE A 83 6.18 -5.53 5.38
N CYS A 84 6.31 -4.21 5.37
CA CYS A 84 7.54 -3.58 5.88
C CYS A 84 7.70 -3.75 7.40
N VAL A 85 6.64 -4.06 8.18
CA VAL A 85 6.67 -4.73 9.52
C VAL A 85 5.24 -5.10 10.01
N PRO A 86 5.00 -6.13 10.88
CA PRO A 86 5.35 -7.55 10.84
C PRO A 86 4.14 -8.49 10.50
N ASN A 87 4.41 -9.79 10.30
CA ASN A 87 3.41 -10.88 10.38
C ASN A 87 2.75 -10.89 11.77
N THR A 88 1.62 -10.21 11.93
CA THR A 88 0.88 -10.07 13.19
C THR A 88 -0.58 -10.47 13.02
N SER A 89 -1.18 -10.99 14.08
CA SER A 89 -2.61 -11.31 14.15
C SER A 89 -3.49 -10.10 14.51
N GLN A 90 -2.89 -8.92 14.64
CA GLN A 90 -3.58 -7.65 14.83
C GLN A 90 -3.94 -7.02 13.47
N LEU A 91 -5.14 -6.44 13.37
CA LEU A 91 -5.51 -5.47 12.32
C LEU A 91 -4.63 -4.23 12.45
N SER A 92 -3.37 -4.36 12.06
CA SER A 92 -2.36 -3.32 12.27
C SER A 92 -2.37 -2.35 11.10
N ASN A 93 -2.13 -2.84 9.88
CA ASN A 93 -2.02 -1.99 8.70
C ASN A 93 -2.53 -2.62 7.40
N THR A 94 -2.70 -3.95 7.34
CA THR A 94 -2.97 -4.68 6.09
C THR A 94 -4.05 -5.73 6.29
N ILE A 95 -4.96 -5.85 5.32
CA ILE A 95 -5.85 -7.00 5.18
C ILE A 95 -5.95 -7.44 3.72
N GLU A 96 -5.88 -8.74 3.47
CA GLU A 96 -6.19 -9.29 2.16
C GLU A 96 -7.69 -9.30 1.91
N VAL A 97 -8.09 -8.82 0.74
CA VAL A 97 -9.48 -8.79 0.31
C VAL A 97 -9.61 -9.52 -1.01
N TYR A 98 -10.48 -10.51 -1.07
CA TYR A 98 -10.73 -11.35 -2.24
C TYR A 98 -12.11 -11.04 -2.83
N PRO A 99 -12.22 -10.87 -4.16
CA PRO A 99 -13.50 -10.61 -4.82
C PRO A 99 -14.40 -11.85 -4.77
N LYS A 100 -15.67 -11.67 -5.18
CA LYS A 100 -16.56 -12.82 -5.40
C LYS A 100 -16.02 -13.71 -6.51
N ALA A 101 -16.43 -14.98 -6.51
CA ALA A 101 -15.98 -15.95 -7.50
C ALA A 101 -16.23 -15.46 -8.93
N SER A 102 -15.16 -15.42 -9.74
CA SER A 102 -15.16 -14.94 -11.14
C SER A 102 -15.27 -13.43 -11.32
N GLU A 103 -15.13 -12.64 -10.25
CA GLU A 103 -14.96 -11.19 -10.30
C GLU A 103 -13.48 -10.82 -10.08
N ALA A 104 -13.10 -9.60 -10.44
CA ALA A 104 -11.77 -9.03 -10.24
C ALA A 104 -11.92 -7.56 -9.82
N PHE A 105 -10.97 -7.05 -9.03
CA PHE A 105 -10.96 -5.64 -8.65
C PHE A 105 -10.26 -4.77 -9.69
N ASP A 106 -10.87 -3.63 -10.01
CA ASP A 106 -10.18 -2.53 -10.67
C ASP A 106 -9.41 -1.72 -9.62
N TYR A 107 -8.17 -1.32 -9.92
CA TYR A 107 -7.36 -0.51 -9.01
C TYR A 107 -7.89 0.93 -8.89
N THR A 108 -7.83 1.49 -7.68
CA THR A 108 -8.02 2.93 -7.43
C THR A 108 -7.12 3.40 -6.29
N ALA A 109 -6.65 4.64 -6.38
CA ALA A 109 -5.91 5.31 -5.32
C ALA A 109 -6.81 6.02 -4.29
N GLN A 110 -8.11 6.12 -4.59
CA GLN A 110 -9.09 6.74 -3.71
C GLN A 110 -9.39 5.86 -2.50
N ALA A 111 -9.82 6.48 -1.40
CA ALA A 111 -10.36 5.76 -0.24
C ALA A 111 -11.59 4.95 -0.67
N ILE A 112 -11.61 3.69 -0.28
CA ILE A 112 -12.69 2.74 -0.57
C ILE A 112 -13.30 2.20 0.72
N LYS A 113 -14.59 1.87 0.64
CA LYS A 113 -15.32 1.07 1.61
C LYS A 113 -15.49 -0.33 1.06
N VAL A 114 -14.84 -1.29 1.70
CA VAL A 114 -14.96 -2.72 1.41
C VAL A 114 -16.13 -3.28 2.20
N THR A 115 -16.89 -4.17 1.58
CA THR A 115 -17.90 -5.00 2.25
C THR A 115 -17.72 -6.45 1.81
N GLY A 116 -17.63 -7.38 2.75
CA GLY A 116 -17.45 -8.80 2.45
C GLY A 116 -17.58 -9.67 3.70
N THR A 117 -17.20 -10.94 3.59
CA THR A 117 -17.23 -11.90 4.69
C THR A 117 -15.87 -11.97 5.35
N LEU A 118 -15.79 -11.72 6.66
CA LEU A 118 -14.54 -11.92 7.41
C LEU A 118 -14.29 -13.43 7.55
N VAL A 119 -13.09 -13.86 7.20
CA VAL A 119 -12.61 -15.23 7.40
C VAL A 119 -11.36 -15.19 8.27
N VAL A 120 -11.38 -15.91 9.37
CA VAL A 120 -10.28 -15.97 10.34
C VAL A 120 -9.64 -17.36 10.30
N ALA A 121 -8.33 -17.43 10.45
CA ALA A 121 -7.60 -18.68 10.53
C ALA A 121 -8.12 -19.54 11.71
N PRO A 122 -7.93 -20.88 11.69
CA PRO A 122 -8.36 -21.73 12.81
C PRO A 122 -7.61 -21.42 14.12
N SER A 123 -6.30 -21.12 14.01
CA SER A 123 -5.39 -20.75 15.09
C SER A 123 -4.31 -19.77 14.59
N GLU A 124 -3.71 -18.98 15.49
CA GLU A 124 -2.61 -18.06 15.16
C GLU A 124 -1.36 -18.78 14.63
N ASP A 125 -1.18 -20.06 14.98
CA ASP A 125 -0.05 -20.90 14.55
C ASP A 125 -0.32 -21.59 13.19
N GLU A 126 -1.51 -21.42 12.60
CA GLU A 126 -1.91 -21.99 11.31
C GLU A 126 -2.50 -20.90 10.39
N PRO A 127 -1.69 -19.89 9.98
CA PRO A 127 -2.16 -18.79 9.16
C PRO A 127 -2.50 -19.22 7.73
N PHE A 128 -3.27 -18.39 7.02
CA PHE A 128 -3.37 -18.48 5.57
C PHE A 128 -2.04 -18.07 4.92
N THR A 129 -1.70 -18.67 3.78
CA THR A 129 -0.57 -18.25 2.96
C THR A 129 -1.06 -17.83 1.59
N ASP A 130 -0.67 -16.64 1.13
CA ASP A 130 -1.04 -16.11 -0.19
C ASP A 130 -0.12 -16.64 -1.32
N SER A 131 -0.35 -16.16 -2.55
CA SER A 131 0.45 -16.54 -3.72
C SER A 131 1.88 -15.99 -3.71
N TYR A 132 2.15 -14.98 -2.89
CA TYR A 132 3.47 -14.37 -2.71
C TYR A 132 4.24 -14.95 -1.51
N GLY A 133 3.61 -15.82 -0.72
CA GLY A 133 4.19 -16.49 0.44
C GLY A 133 4.00 -15.75 1.76
N TYR A 134 3.12 -14.75 1.81
CA TYR A 134 2.82 -14.00 3.02
C TYR A 134 1.74 -14.67 3.87
N GLU A 135 1.86 -14.52 5.19
CA GLU A 135 1.02 -15.20 6.15
C GLU A 135 0.04 -14.25 6.84
N PHE A 136 -1.24 -14.62 6.87
CA PHE A 136 -2.31 -13.82 7.47
C PHE A 136 -3.23 -14.67 8.34
N ASN A 137 -3.60 -14.14 9.49
CA ASN A 137 -4.55 -14.80 10.39
C ASN A 137 -6.02 -14.47 10.07
N TYR A 138 -6.27 -13.58 9.11
CA TYR A 138 -7.60 -13.18 8.70
C TYR A 138 -7.57 -12.58 7.28
N LYS A 139 -8.72 -12.58 6.62
CA LYS A 139 -8.95 -11.96 5.30
C LYS A 139 -10.43 -11.63 5.12
N ILE A 140 -10.75 -10.85 4.11
CA ILE A 140 -12.14 -10.63 3.67
C ILE A 140 -12.35 -11.37 2.35
N THR A 141 -13.40 -12.19 2.25
CA THR A 141 -13.76 -12.89 1.01
C THR A 141 -15.14 -12.46 0.51
N ASP A 142 -15.46 -12.85 -0.72
CA ASP A 142 -16.74 -12.52 -1.37
C ASP A 142 -17.02 -11.01 -1.36
N ALA A 143 -15.95 -10.24 -1.46
CA ALA A 143 -15.98 -8.81 -1.21
C ALA A 143 -16.34 -8.02 -2.46
N ASP A 144 -16.87 -6.83 -2.21
CA ASP A 144 -17.06 -5.76 -3.17
C ASP A 144 -16.56 -4.46 -2.53
N TYR A 145 -16.26 -3.46 -3.33
CA TYR A 145 -15.84 -2.15 -2.84
C TYR A 145 -16.61 -1.01 -3.50
N THR A 146 -16.70 0.10 -2.77
CA THR A 146 -17.21 1.36 -3.31
C THR A 146 -16.24 2.47 -2.98
N ILE A 147 -16.02 3.39 -3.92
CA ILE A 147 -15.31 4.64 -3.62
C ILE A 147 -16.16 5.42 -2.61
N ILE A 148 -15.55 5.82 -1.49
CA ILE A 148 -16.26 6.58 -0.48
C ILE A 148 -16.63 7.95 -1.05
N GLN A 149 -17.93 8.22 -1.09
CA GLN A 149 -18.48 9.44 -1.68
C GLN A 149 -18.23 10.63 -0.76
N SER A 150 -18.03 11.82 -1.33
CA SER A 150 -17.71 13.05 -0.59
C SER A 150 -18.67 13.36 0.57
N GLN A 151 -19.96 13.02 0.40
CA GLN A 151 -21.00 13.26 1.41
C GLN A 151 -20.85 12.39 2.68
N GLU A 152 -20.10 11.28 2.60
CA GLU A 152 -19.82 10.38 3.73
C GLU A 152 -18.46 10.70 4.40
N LEU A 153 -17.72 11.68 3.88
CA LEU A 153 -16.35 12.00 4.28
C LEU A 153 -16.26 13.29 5.09
N SER A 154 -15.26 13.36 5.98
CA SER A 154 -14.83 14.65 6.56
C SER A 154 -14.35 15.60 5.46
N GLU A 155 -14.39 16.91 5.72
CA GLU A 155 -13.88 17.92 4.77
C GLU A 155 -12.42 17.62 4.37
N GLU A 156 -11.60 17.21 5.32
CA GLU A 156 -10.23 16.74 5.11
C GLU A 156 -10.17 15.54 4.14
N MET A 157 -10.98 14.50 4.37
CA MET A 157 -10.99 13.35 3.46
C MET A 157 -11.54 13.66 2.08
N GLN A 158 -12.37 14.69 1.92
CA GLN A 158 -12.80 15.15 0.59
C GLN A 158 -11.63 15.72 -0.20
N LEU A 159 -10.77 16.51 0.44
CA LEU A 159 -9.53 17.03 -0.16
C LEU A 159 -8.62 15.89 -0.61
N TRP A 160 -8.45 14.85 0.23
CA TRP A 160 -7.71 13.66 -0.17
C TRP A 160 -8.31 13.00 -1.42
N GLN A 161 -9.64 12.79 -1.46
CA GLN A 161 -10.26 12.16 -2.61
C GLN A 161 -10.07 12.95 -3.91
N GLU A 162 -10.01 14.28 -3.84
CA GLU A 162 -9.78 15.14 -5.01
C GLU A 162 -8.36 14.97 -5.55
N ILE A 163 -7.34 15.00 -4.68
CA ILE A 163 -5.95 14.83 -5.11
C ILE A 163 -5.66 13.38 -5.55
N ALA A 164 -6.23 12.38 -4.87
CA ALA A 164 -6.06 10.95 -5.18
C ALA A 164 -6.81 10.51 -6.44
N ASN A 165 -7.85 11.24 -6.86
CA ASN A 165 -8.53 11.01 -8.14
C ASN A 165 -7.78 11.63 -9.34
N SER A 166 -6.54 12.11 -9.11
CA SER A 166 -5.68 12.68 -10.13
C SER A 166 -4.34 11.93 -10.16
N ASP A 167 -3.52 12.21 -11.17
CA ASP A 167 -2.17 11.65 -11.25
C ASP A 167 -1.14 12.39 -10.36
N ILE A 168 -1.55 13.41 -9.59
CA ILE A 168 -0.64 14.29 -8.83
C ILE A 168 0.27 13.49 -7.89
N VAL A 169 -0.28 12.60 -7.07
CA VAL A 169 0.54 11.84 -6.10
C VAL A 169 1.51 10.90 -6.81
N SER A 170 1.07 10.25 -7.89
CA SER A 170 1.97 9.41 -8.72
C SER A 170 3.10 10.24 -9.34
N ASP A 171 2.80 11.45 -9.80
CA ASP A 171 3.80 12.34 -10.38
C ASP A 171 4.76 12.91 -9.33
N ILE A 172 4.33 13.10 -8.07
CA ILE A 172 5.22 13.43 -6.95
C ILE A 172 6.22 12.29 -6.69
N TYR A 173 5.79 11.02 -6.77
CA TYR A 173 6.72 9.89 -6.65
C TYR A 173 7.77 9.87 -7.77
N LYS A 174 7.34 10.07 -9.03
CA LYS A 174 8.28 10.20 -10.17
C LYS A 174 9.25 11.36 -9.96
N MET A 175 8.77 12.45 -9.35
CA MET A 175 9.60 13.59 -9.03
C MET A 175 10.65 13.22 -7.98
N TYR A 176 10.27 12.49 -6.93
CA TYR A 176 11.23 12.02 -5.96
C TYR A 176 12.23 10.99 -6.51
N ASP A 177 11.82 10.13 -7.45
CA ASP A 177 12.74 9.25 -8.17
C ASP A 177 13.79 10.06 -8.94
N TYR A 178 13.36 11.14 -9.60
CA TYR A 178 14.24 12.07 -10.29
C TYR A 178 15.21 12.78 -9.32
N VAL A 179 14.72 13.34 -8.21
CA VAL A 179 15.57 14.01 -7.22
C VAL A 179 16.57 13.03 -6.59
N ASN A 180 16.15 11.81 -6.28
CA ASN A 180 17.03 10.77 -5.75
C ASN A 180 18.13 10.42 -6.76
N PHE A 181 17.75 10.24 -8.02
CA PHE A 181 18.70 9.99 -9.10
C PHE A 181 19.76 11.08 -9.17
N LEU A 182 19.38 12.36 -9.17
CA LEU A 182 20.36 13.47 -9.17
C LEU A 182 21.29 13.42 -7.96
N CYS A 183 20.77 13.07 -6.78
CA CYS A 183 21.56 13.00 -5.54
C CYS A 183 22.53 11.81 -5.49
N THR A 184 22.27 10.75 -6.25
CA THR A 184 22.94 9.44 -6.09
C THR A 184 23.23 8.70 -7.40
N TRP A 185 23.25 9.38 -8.54
CA TRP A 185 23.42 8.77 -9.87
C TRP A 185 24.63 7.83 -9.97
N ASN A 186 25.71 8.13 -9.23
CA ASN A 186 26.94 7.33 -9.20
C ASN A 186 26.76 5.94 -8.56
N THR A 187 25.61 5.68 -7.94
CA THR A 187 25.24 4.38 -7.36
C THR A 187 24.36 3.54 -8.29
N TYR A 188 23.81 4.15 -9.35
CA TYR A 188 23.05 3.44 -10.37
C TYR A 188 24.01 2.68 -11.29
N TYR A 189 23.53 1.60 -11.89
CA TYR A 189 24.37 0.73 -12.71
C TYR A 189 23.60 0.06 -13.85
N VAL A 190 24.36 -0.34 -14.87
CA VAL A 190 23.90 -1.21 -15.94
C VAL A 190 24.41 -2.61 -15.67
N ASN A 191 23.52 -3.60 -15.67
CA ASN A 191 23.90 -5.00 -15.52
C ASN A 191 24.71 -5.48 -16.73
N THR A 192 25.53 -6.51 -16.54
CA THR A 192 26.16 -7.26 -17.65
C THR A 192 25.12 -7.64 -18.70
N TYR A 193 25.41 -7.37 -19.97
CA TYR A 193 24.47 -7.58 -21.07
C TYR A 193 25.17 -8.14 -22.31
N THR A 194 24.42 -8.76 -23.20
CA THR A 194 24.92 -9.20 -24.51
C THR A 194 24.68 -8.11 -25.55
N ASN A 195 25.73 -7.64 -26.19
CA ASN A 195 25.61 -6.62 -27.24
C ASN A 195 25.09 -7.21 -28.57
N GLU A 196 24.86 -6.34 -29.56
CA GLU A 196 24.36 -6.73 -30.89
C GLU A 196 25.26 -7.73 -31.63
N ASN A 197 26.55 -7.80 -31.27
CA ASN A 197 27.52 -8.72 -31.85
C ASN A 197 27.54 -10.10 -31.14
N GLY A 198 26.71 -10.29 -30.10
CA GLY A 198 26.68 -11.51 -29.30
C GLY A 198 27.80 -11.59 -28.26
N GLU A 199 28.49 -10.49 -27.98
CA GLU A 199 29.55 -10.43 -26.97
C GLU A 199 28.96 -10.02 -25.62
N GLU A 200 29.45 -10.66 -24.56
CA GLU A 200 29.11 -10.27 -23.20
C GLU A 200 29.90 -9.01 -22.81
N VAL A 201 29.18 -7.95 -22.47
CA VAL A 201 29.72 -6.69 -22.00
C VAL A 201 29.52 -6.65 -20.49
N PRO A 202 30.60 -6.54 -19.69
CA PRO A 202 30.50 -6.38 -18.25
C PRO A 202 29.63 -5.19 -17.87
N GLY A 203 28.89 -5.33 -16.76
CA GLY A 203 28.16 -4.22 -16.16
C GLY A 203 29.09 -3.11 -15.65
N TYR A 204 28.50 -1.95 -15.36
CA TYR A 204 29.22 -0.79 -14.87
C TYR A 204 28.31 0.10 -14.04
N TYR A 205 28.88 0.82 -13.07
CA TYR A 205 28.19 1.95 -12.43
C TYR A 205 28.15 3.12 -13.40
N LEU A 206 27.07 3.90 -13.39
CA LEU A 206 26.91 5.01 -14.32
C LEU A 206 28.10 5.97 -14.25
N TYR A 207 28.61 6.33 -15.42
CA TYR A 207 29.54 7.44 -15.56
C TYR A 207 28.77 8.77 -15.51
N ALA A 208 29.49 9.87 -15.25
CA ALA A 208 28.89 11.20 -15.27
C ALA A 208 28.20 11.52 -16.62
N SER A 209 28.79 11.07 -17.74
CA SER A 209 28.20 11.24 -19.06
C SER A 209 26.91 10.43 -19.25
N ASP A 210 26.79 9.27 -18.62
CA ASP A 210 25.56 8.47 -18.68
C ASP A 210 24.45 9.14 -17.87
N ALA A 211 24.80 9.70 -16.69
CA ALA A 211 23.88 10.47 -15.89
C ALA A 211 23.37 11.71 -16.65
N GLU A 212 24.27 12.49 -17.27
CA GLU A 212 23.89 13.61 -18.14
C GLU A 212 23.02 13.16 -19.32
N HIS A 213 23.34 12.02 -19.94
CA HIS A 213 22.56 11.47 -21.03
C HIS A 213 21.14 11.08 -20.58
N TYR A 214 21.00 10.45 -19.42
CA TYR A 214 19.70 10.12 -18.84
C TYR A 214 18.87 11.34 -18.48
N ILE A 215 19.51 12.41 -17.99
CA ILE A 215 18.84 13.65 -17.63
C ILE A 215 18.34 14.38 -18.89
N TYR A 216 19.19 14.51 -19.90
CA TYR A 216 18.95 15.42 -21.04
C TYR A 216 18.50 14.77 -22.34
N THR A 217 18.70 13.45 -22.50
CA THR A 217 18.42 12.75 -23.76
C THR A 217 17.40 11.64 -23.59
N ASP A 218 17.65 10.69 -22.68
CA ASP A 218 16.80 9.50 -22.50
C ASP A 218 15.60 9.74 -21.59
N GLY A 219 15.48 10.95 -21.03
CA GLY A 219 14.72 11.32 -19.84
C GLY A 219 13.24 10.93 -19.72
N ALA A 220 12.63 10.39 -20.76
CA ALA A 220 11.26 9.87 -20.71
C ALA A 220 11.18 8.35 -20.44
N GLN A 221 12.25 7.57 -20.64
CA GLN A 221 12.16 6.11 -20.64
C GLN A 221 12.17 5.49 -19.23
N TRP A 222 12.74 6.18 -18.23
CA TRP A 222 12.93 5.64 -16.87
C TRP A 222 12.57 6.61 -15.73
N ASN A 223 11.78 7.66 -16.01
CA ASN A 223 11.39 8.72 -15.05
C ASN A 223 12.54 9.57 -14.47
N TYR A 224 13.77 9.47 -14.99
CA TYR A 224 14.93 10.23 -14.50
C TYR A 224 15.27 11.49 -15.32
N GLY A 225 14.43 11.85 -16.29
CA GLY A 225 14.67 12.99 -17.17
C GLY A 225 14.34 14.32 -16.53
N TYR A 226 15.19 15.32 -16.79
CA TYR A 226 14.80 16.70 -16.56
C TYR A 226 13.60 17.04 -17.46
N GLN A 227 12.59 17.66 -16.87
CA GLN A 227 11.48 18.26 -17.59
C GLN A 227 11.41 19.75 -17.22
N GLU A 228 11.44 20.61 -18.25
CA GLU A 228 11.28 22.06 -18.04
C GLU A 228 9.90 22.33 -17.42
N GLY A 229 9.87 23.11 -16.33
CA GLY A 229 8.63 23.42 -15.61
C GLY A 229 8.02 22.25 -14.82
N TYR A 230 8.76 21.17 -14.60
CA TYR A 230 8.23 19.95 -13.95
C TYR A 230 7.69 20.18 -12.53
N PHE A 231 8.49 20.83 -11.67
CA PHE A 231 8.08 21.17 -10.31
C PHE A 231 6.98 22.24 -10.31
N GLU A 232 7.09 23.25 -11.17
CA GLU A 232 6.13 24.35 -11.30
C GLU A 232 4.76 23.84 -11.75
N GLY A 233 4.71 22.99 -12.77
CA GLY A 233 3.47 22.39 -13.26
C GLY A 233 2.82 21.46 -12.24
N LEU A 234 3.61 20.80 -11.38
CA LEU A 234 3.08 19.99 -10.28
C LEU A 234 2.45 20.89 -9.19
N ILE A 235 3.11 21.99 -8.84
CA ILE A 235 2.59 23.00 -7.91
C ILE A 235 1.29 23.61 -8.45
N GLU A 236 1.26 24.04 -9.72
CA GLU A 236 0.06 24.60 -10.35
C GLU A 236 -1.14 23.63 -10.30
N ARG A 237 -0.89 22.34 -10.50
CA ARG A 237 -1.93 21.30 -10.41
C ARG A 237 -2.44 21.10 -8.99
N ILE A 238 -1.56 21.14 -7.99
CA ILE A 238 -1.93 21.04 -6.57
C ILE A 238 -2.75 22.27 -6.14
N GLU A 239 -2.29 23.46 -6.49
CA GLU A 239 -2.99 24.71 -6.18
C GLU A 239 -4.36 24.81 -6.87
N ALA A 240 -4.51 24.19 -8.04
CA ALA A 240 -5.78 24.08 -8.73
C ALA A 240 -6.80 23.15 -8.03
N VAL A 241 -6.33 22.23 -7.18
CA VAL A 241 -7.21 21.46 -6.28
C VAL A 241 -7.58 22.35 -5.09
N ASP A 242 -6.59 22.71 -4.27
CA ASP A 242 -6.73 23.68 -3.18
C ASP A 242 -5.36 24.20 -2.73
N GLY A 243 -5.04 25.44 -3.07
CA GLY A 243 -3.73 26.05 -2.74
C GLY A 243 -3.52 26.37 -1.26
N GLU A 244 -4.57 26.51 -0.44
CA GLU A 244 -4.41 26.78 0.99
C GLU A 244 -4.24 25.46 1.76
N ALA A 245 -5.07 24.47 1.44
CA ALA A 245 -5.08 23.18 2.11
C ALA A 245 -3.81 22.34 1.86
N PHE A 246 -3.17 22.49 0.70
CA PHE A 246 -1.96 21.75 0.33
C PHE A 246 -0.68 22.60 0.33
N SER A 247 -0.69 23.73 1.07
CA SER A 247 0.47 24.65 1.12
C SER A 247 1.74 24.02 1.70
N ASP A 248 1.61 23.03 2.58
CA ASP A 248 2.72 22.24 3.12
C ASP A 248 3.33 21.30 2.07
N LEU A 249 2.50 20.63 1.27
CA LEU A 249 2.92 19.82 0.14
C LEU A 249 3.62 20.67 -0.93
N VAL A 250 3.09 21.86 -1.23
CA VAL A 250 3.74 22.81 -2.15
C VAL A 250 5.12 23.21 -1.62
N ALA A 251 5.23 23.59 -0.34
CA ALA A 251 6.51 23.93 0.27
C ALA A 251 7.52 22.76 0.23
N ASN A 252 7.04 21.54 0.37
CA ASN A 252 7.86 20.33 0.25
C ASN A 252 8.39 20.14 -1.20
N ILE A 253 7.55 20.35 -2.21
CA ILE A 253 7.96 20.30 -3.62
C ILE A 253 8.97 21.41 -3.95
N GLU A 254 8.82 22.61 -3.38
CA GLU A 254 9.80 23.69 -3.54
C GLU A 254 11.18 23.32 -2.96
N LYS A 255 11.22 22.64 -1.80
CA LYS A 255 12.47 22.10 -1.23
C LYS A 255 13.08 21.03 -2.14
N ALA A 256 12.25 20.13 -2.68
CA ALA A 256 12.69 19.10 -3.62
C ALA A 256 13.29 19.72 -4.90
N ASN A 257 12.67 20.79 -5.42
CA ASN A 257 13.20 21.56 -6.57
C ASN A 257 14.56 22.20 -6.24
N ALA A 258 14.69 22.86 -5.08
CA ALA A 258 15.94 23.47 -4.67
C ALA A 258 17.07 22.42 -4.52
N LEU A 259 16.76 21.25 -3.97
CA LEU A 259 17.69 20.13 -3.88
C LEU A 259 18.06 19.58 -5.26
N ALA A 260 17.08 19.42 -6.16
CA ALA A 260 17.32 18.98 -7.54
C ALA A 260 18.30 19.92 -8.26
N GLN A 261 18.06 21.23 -8.19
CA GLN A 261 18.93 22.24 -8.79
C GLN A 261 20.35 22.19 -8.21
N LYS A 262 20.47 22.00 -6.89
CA LYS A 262 21.76 21.85 -6.21
C LYS A 262 22.50 20.60 -6.67
N ALA A 263 21.83 19.44 -6.69
CA ALA A 263 22.44 18.17 -7.10
C ALA A 263 22.83 18.16 -8.58
N LEU A 264 21.97 18.72 -9.45
CA LEU A 264 22.26 18.88 -10.88
C LEU A 264 23.49 19.76 -11.10
N ALA A 265 23.60 20.88 -10.39
CA ALA A 265 24.77 21.75 -10.48
C ALA A 265 26.07 21.05 -10.05
N GLU A 266 26.04 20.10 -9.11
CA GLU A 266 27.23 19.31 -8.75
C GLU A 266 27.70 18.43 -9.91
N LEU A 267 26.78 17.81 -10.64
CA LEU A 267 27.08 17.03 -11.84
C LEU A 267 27.66 17.94 -12.95
N GLU A 268 26.95 19.00 -13.30
CA GLU A 268 27.33 19.89 -14.42
C GLU A 268 28.65 20.62 -14.20
N ASN A 269 28.99 20.93 -12.94
CA ASN A 269 30.25 21.58 -12.60
C ASN A 269 31.42 20.59 -12.44
N GLY A 270 31.18 19.28 -12.61
CA GLY A 270 32.21 18.26 -12.45
C GLY A 270 32.65 18.04 -11.00
N ASN A 271 31.76 18.28 -10.03
CA ASN A 271 32.06 18.17 -8.60
C ASN A 271 32.03 16.70 -8.12
N TYR A 272 32.85 15.86 -8.74
CA TYR A 272 33.03 14.45 -8.40
C TYR A 272 34.46 14.01 -8.70
N THR A 273 34.86 12.89 -8.10
CA THR A 273 36.13 12.20 -8.37
C THR A 273 35.87 10.84 -9.00
N SER A 274 36.84 10.29 -9.71
CA SER A 274 36.79 8.90 -10.17
C SER A 274 38.05 8.13 -9.79
N GLU A 275 37.89 6.85 -9.52
CA GLU A 275 38.98 5.92 -9.20
C GLU A 275 38.85 4.66 -10.04
N TYR A 276 39.94 4.24 -10.69
CA TYR A 276 39.98 3.00 -11.45
C TYR A 276 40.27 1.83 -10.50
N GLN A 277 39.29 0.94 -10.33
CA GLN A 277 39.35 -0.15 -9.37
C GLN A 277 38.61 -1.39 -9.86
N TYR A 278 38.90 -2.53 -9.24
CA TYR A 278 38.17 -3.76 -9.48
C TYR A 278 36.77 -3.69 -8.83
N VAL A 279 35.74 -3.89 -9.65
CA VAL A 279 34.33 -3.86 -9.25
C VAL A 279 33.81 -5.30 -9.15
N GLU A 280 33.73 -5.81 -7.92
CA GLU A 280 33.33 -7.21 -7.64
C GLU A 280 31.96 -7.57 -8.24
N MET A 281 31.02 -6.62 -8.27
CA MET A 281 29.67 -6.83 -8.82
C MET A 281 29.69 -7.25 -10.30
N PHE A 282 30.68 -6.79 -11.06
CA PHE A 282 30.76 -7.00 -12.52
C PHE A 282 31.99 -7.83 -12.93
N ASP A 283 32.78 -8.29 -11.96
CA ASP A 283 34.04 -9.02 -12.19
C ASP A 283 34.96 -8.34 -13.22
N THR A 284 35.07 -7.00 -13.14
CA THR A 284 35.86 -6.19 -14.07
C THR A 284 36.55 -5.04 -13.36
N GLU A 285 37.63 -4.52 -13.94
CA GLU A 285 38.19 -3.23 -13.54
C GLU A 285 37.48 -2.10 -14.30
N ASP A 286 37.07 -1.05 -13.59
CA ASP A 286 36.42 0.11 -14.19
C ASP A 286 36.59 1.38 -13.32
N TYR A 287 36.21 2.54 -13.86
CA TYR A 287 36.11 3.78 -13.11
C TYR A 287 34.85 3.81 -12.27
N VAL A 288 35.02 4.00 -10.96
CA VAL A 288 33.92 4.25 -10.01
C VAL A 288 33.94 5.73 -9.63
N TYR A 289 32.78 6.38 -9.72
CA TYR A 289 32.61 7.80 -9.44
C TYR A 289 32.13 8.02 -8.00
N THR A 290 32.65 9.08 -7.37
CA THR A 290 32.28 9.52 -6.03
C THR A 290 31.91 11.00 -6.08
N LEU A 291 30.70 11.34 -5.67
CA LEU A 291 30.23 12.73 -5.58
C LEU A 291 30.93 13.46 -4.44
N THR A 292 31.38 14.70 -4.68
CA THR A 292 32.05 15.51 -3.65
C THR A 292 31.16 15.75 -2.44
N ASN A 293 29.87 16.00 -2.69
CA ASN A 293 28.86 16.28 -1.66
C ASN A 293 27.79 15.18 -1.57
N GLY A 294 28.07 13.95 -2.02
CA GLY A 294 27.07 12.88 -2.14
C GLY A 294 26.36 12.51 -0.85
N GLU A 295 27.09 12.44 0.28
CA GLU A 295 26.50 12.15 1.59
C GLU A 295 25.53 13.25 2.02
N ALA A 296 25.93 14.51 1.90
CA ALA A 296 25.07 15.66 2.25
C ALA A 296 23.82 15.74 1.36
N LEU A 297 23.95 15.50 0.04
CA LEU A 297 22.81 15.44 -0.87
C LEU A 297 21.85 14.30 -0.51
N SER A 298 22.39 13.13 -0.16
CA SER A 298 21.59 11.97 0.25
C SER A 298 20.86 12.20 1.57
N GLU A 299 21.49 12.86 2.54
CA GLU A 299 20.86 13.22 3.82
C GLU A 299 19.74 14.26 3.62
N GLU A 300 19.99 15.28 2.80
CA GLU A 300 19.00 16.30 2.46
C GLU A 300 17.81 15.69 1.71
N PHE A 301 18.05 14.79 0.75
CA PHE A 301 17.00 14.03 0.06
C PHE A 301 16.14 13.25 1.05
N LYS A 302 16.77 12.49 1.96
CA LYS A 302 16.04 11.73 2.99
C LYS A 302 15.16 12.62 3.86
N ALA A 303 15.65 13.80 4.25
CA ALA A 303 14.86 14.75 5.04
C ALA A 303 13.65 15.28 4.26
N VAL A 304 13.83 15.70 3.01
CA VAL A 304 12.74 16.22 2.17
C VAL A 304 11.72 15.13 1.84
N TYR A 305 12.17 13.92 1.50
CA TYR A 305 11.30 12.78 1.27
C TYR A 305 10.55 12.34 2.54
N GLN A 306 11.19 12.41 3.72
CA GLN A 306 10.52 12.11 4.98
C GLN A 306 9.36 13.08 5.24
N GLU A 307 9.53 14.38 4.97
CA GLU A 307 8.44 15.35 5.10
C GLU A 307 7.24 14.98 4.20
N PHE A 308 7.50 14.53 2.97
CA PHE A 308 6.45 14.03 2.07
C PHE A 308 5.79 12.74 2.61
N SER A 309 6.59 11.81 3.13
CA SER A 309 6.09 10.58 3.74
C SER A 309 5.22 10.87 4.97
N ASP A 310 5.60 11.86 5.78
CA ASP A 310 4.83 12.29 6.95
C ASP A 310 3.52 12.96 6.52
N TRP A 311 3.56 13.78 5.46
CA TRP A 311 2.36 14.36 4.83
C TRP A 311 1.42 13.28 4.28
N LEU A 312 1.92 12.25 3.59
CA LEU A 312 1.09 11.13 3.15
C LEU A 312 0.45 10.40 4.35
N SER A 313 1.21 10.28 5.44
CA SER A 313 0.76 9.59 6.65
C SER A 313 -0.33 10.35 7.41
N SER A 314 -0.48 11.67 7.21
CA SER A 314 -1.58 12.41 7.85
C SER A 314 -2.96 12.03 7.30
N TRP A 315 -3.03 11.33 6.17
CA TRP A 315 -4.27 10.87 5.53
C TRP A 315 -4.70 9.45 5.95
N GLU A 316 -4.15 8.93 7.05
CA GLU A 316 -4.44 7.60 7.60
C GLU A 316 -5.90 7.45 8.07
N LEU A 317 -6.56 6.38 7.59
CA LEU A 317 -7.94 6.02 7.96
C LEU A 317 -8.02 5.21 9.27
#